data_AF-A0AA95BTA6-F1
#
_entry.id   AF-A0AA95BTA6-F1
#
_cell.length_a   1.000
_cell.length_b   1.000
_cell.length_c   1.000
_cell.angle_alpha   90.00
_cell.angle_beta   90.00
_cell.angle_gamma   90.00
#
_symmetry.space_group_name_H-M   'P 1'
#
loop_
_entity.id
_entity.type
_entity.pdbx_description
1 polymer ?
#
loop_
_entity_poly.entity_id
_entity_poly.type
_entity_poly.pdbx_seq_one_letter_code
_entity_poly.pdbx_strand_id
1 'polypeptide(L)'
;MIGHGLRWRDVATERFTWSDCYALMSTQPYDSPINKAINGKDWWWYHPVVDHVVGIFDSLGVIATIISQRPNVKKSQLPKPTLRPWDTTKEKEVLKVKPSALDVMKKMLGWD
;
A
#
# COMPACT_ATOMS: atom_id res chain seq x y z
N MET A 1 4.87 -3.67 31.01
CA MET A 1 4.41 -2.30 30.75
C MET A 1 3.04 -2.42 30.12
N ILE A 2 1.99 -1.97 30.80
CA ILE A 2 0.62 -1.93 30.28
C ILE A 2 0.49 -0.59 29.56
N GLY A 3 0.69 -0.56 28.25
CA GLY A 3 0.44 0.64 27.45
C GLY A 3 -1.02 0.64 27.03
N HIS A 4 -1.78 1.69 27.36
CA HIS A 4 -3.20 1.85 26.98
C HIS A 4 -4.13 0.70 27.41
N GLY A 5 -3.89 0.08 28.57
CA GLY A 5 -4.70 -1.04 29.06
C GLY A 5 -4.37 -2.39 28.42
N LEU A 6 -3.38 -2.46 27.53
CA LEU A 6 -3.05 -3.67 26.79
C LEU A 6 -1.87 -4.43 27.39
N ARG A 7 -2.08 -5.74 27.56
CA ARG A 7 -1.02 -6.70 27.86
C ARG A 7 -0.36 -7.12 26.55
N TRP A 8 0.51 -6.27 26.02
CA TRP A 8 1.23 -6.52 24.75
C TRP A 8 1.96 -7.87 24.65
N ARG A 9 2.33 -8.46 25.79
CA ARG A 9 2.99 -9.78 25.87
C ARG A 9 2.05 -10.94 25.53
N ASP A 10 0.75 -10.74 25.65
CA ASP A 10 -0.26 -11.78 25.48
C ASP A 10 -0.87 -11.74 24.05
N VAL A 11 -0.45 -10.79 23.20
CA VAL A 11 -0.90 -10.69 21.80
C VAL A 11 -0.51 -11.97 21.04
N ALA A 12 -1.47 -12.53 20.31
CA ALA A 12 -1.34 -13.82 19.59
C ALA A 12 -1.11 -15.05 20.48
N THR A 13 -1.43 -14.96 21.77
CA THR A 13 -1.45 -16.10 22.70
C THR A 13 -2.88 -16.47 23.09
N GLU A 14 -3.07 -17.64 23.71
CA GLU A 14 -4.37 -18.07 24.25
C GLU A 14 -4.90 -17.16 25.37
N ARG A 15 -4.05 -16.30 25.94
CA ARG A 15 -4.42 -15.35 26.99
C ARG A 15 -4.96 -14.03 26.43
N PHE A 16 -4.95 -13.87 25.11
CA PHE A 16 -5.52 -12.70 24.45
C PHE A 16 -7.04 -12.72 24.56
N THR A 17 -7.61 -11.73 25.22
CA THR A 17 -9.06 -11.65 25.45
C THR A 17 -9.74 -10.73 24.44
N TRP A 18 -11.06 -10.88 24.29
CA TRP A 18 -11.88 -9.95 23.50
C TRP A 18 -11.82 -8.51 24.02
N SER A 19 -11.66 -8.31 25.34
CA SER A 19 -11.42 -6.99 25.92
C SER A 19 -10.13 -6.35 25.44
N ASP A 20 -9.06 -7.14 25.27
CA ASP A 20 -7.79 -6.65 24.72
C ASP A 20 -7.97 -6.26 23.25
N CYS A 21 -8.71 -7.07 22.48
CA CYS A 21 -9.04 -6.72 21.09
C CYS A 21 -9.86 -5.42 21.01
N TYR A 22 -10.89 -5.29 21.83
CA TYR A 22 -11.71 -4.08 21.87
C TYR A 22 -10.90 -2.85 22.29
N ALA A 23 -10.03 -2.98 23.29
CA ALA A 23 -9.12 -1.91 23.71
C ALA A 23 -8.21 -1.48 22.54
N LEU A 24 -7.58 -2.42 21.84
CA LEU A 24 -6.80 -2.13 20.64
C LEU A 24 -7.59 -1.33 19.62
N MET A 25 -8.80 -1.79 19.28
CA MET A 25 -9.62 -1.18 18.23
C MET A 25 -10.15 0.20 18.63
N SER A 26 -10.53 0.38 19.90
CA SER A 26 -11.11 1.63 20.42
C SER A 26 -10.07 2.71 20.69
N THR A 27 -8.81 2.35 20.93
CA THR A 27 -7.71 3.32 21.13
C THR A 27 -6.87 3.55 19.89
N GLN A 28 -7.29 3.04 18.72
CA GLN A 28 -6.55 3.29 17.49
C GLN A 28 -6.49 4.80 17.21
N PRO A 29 -5.30 5.34 16.85
CA PRO A 29 -5.22 6.71 16.42
C PRO A 29 -6.02 6.90 15.11
N TYR A 30 -6.44 8.13 14.85
CA TYR A 30 -7.30 8.45 13.69
C TYR A 30 -6.65 8.02 12.36
N ASP A 31 -5.32 8.01 12.29
CA ASP A 31 -4.49 7.63 11.15
C ASP A 31 -4.00 6.17 11.20
N SER A 32 -4.62 5.31 12.02
CA SER A 32 -4.33 3.88 12.03
C SER A 32 -4.69 3.18 10.71
N PRO A 33 -3.83 2.29 10.16
CA PRO A 33 -4.15 1.47 8.99
C PRO A 33 -5.44 0.65 9.12
N ILE A 34 -5.83 0.30 10.35
CA ILE A 34 -7.08 -0.42 10.64
C ILE A 34 -8.30 0.46 10.34
N ASN A 35 -8.24 1.74 10.68
CA ASN A 35 -9.33 2.69 10.40
C ASN A 35 -9.52 2.87 8.89
N LYS A 36 -8.43 2.86 8.11
CA LYS A 36 -8.49 2.82 6.63
C LYS A 36 -9.12 1.52 6.11
N ALA A 37 -8.83 0.38 6.74
CA ALA A 37 -9.39 -0.91 6.32
C ALA A 37 -10.89 -1.02 6.62
N ILE A 38 -11.35 -0.48 7.75
CA ILE A 38 -12.77 -0.49 8.15
C ILE A 38 -13.57 0.57 7.39
N ASN A 39 -13.03 1.78 7.26
CA ASN A 39 -13.70 2.90 6.65
C ASN A 39 -12.81 3.60 5.62
N GLY A 40 -12.49 2.89 4.54
CA GLY A 40 -11.63 3.41 3.48
C GLY A 40 -12.22 4.60 2.72
N LYS A 41 -13.54 4.81 2.77
CA LYS A 41 -14.20 5.95 2.09
C LYS A 41 -14.02 7.24 2.88
N ASP A 42 -14.23 7.20 4.19
CA ASP A 42 -14.12 8.37 5.07
C ASP A 42 -12.71 8.53 5.67
N TRP A 43 -11.76 7.74 5.18
CA TRP A 43 -10.36 7.90 5.51
C TRP A 43 -9.87 9.30 5.16
N TRP A 44 -8.88 9.79 5.91
CA TRP A 44 -8.40 11.17 5.81
C TRP A 44 -7.43 11.34 4.63
N TRP A 45 -7.91 11.03 3.43
CA TRP A 45 -7.14 11.06 2.19
C TRP A 45 -6.49 12.41 1.91
N TYR A 46 -7.13 13.51 2.31
CA TYR A 46 -6.64 14.87 2.06
C TYR A 46 -5.71 15.40 3.16
N HIS A 47 -5.40 14.59 4.18
CA HIS A 47 -4.44 14.99 5.20
C HIS A 47 -3.00 14.74 4.69
N PRO A 48 -2.12 15.76 4.64
CA PRO A 48 -0.84 15.67 3.95
C PRO A 48 0.08 14.58 4.52
N VAL A 49 0.05 14.37 5.84
CA VAL A 49 0.82 13.28 6.49
C VAL A 49 0.34 11.91 6.04
N VAL A 50 -0.97 11.73 5.90
CA VAL A 50 -1.59 10.45 5.55
C VAL A 50 -1.36 10.14 4.07
N ASP A 51 -1.49 11.13 3.19
CA ASP A 51 -1.20 10.99 1.77
C ASP A 51 0.29 10.69 1.52
N HIS A 52 1.19 11.28 2.31
CA HIS A 52 2.62 10.99 2.22
C HIS A 52 2.95 9.53 2.59
N VAL A 53 2.37 9.00 3.66
CA VAL A 53 2.54 7.59 4.07
C VAL A 53 1.98 6.64 3.00
N VAL A 54 0.82 6.95 2.42
CA VAL A 54 0.27 6.19 1.30
C VAL A 54 1.19 6.26 0.07
N GLY A 55 1.76 7.43 -0.23
CA GLY A 55 2.73 7.61 -1.31
C GLY A 55 4.00 6.80 -1.12
N ILE A 56 4.52 6.68 0.11
CA ILE A 56 5.65 5.80 0.44
C ILE A 56 5.27 4.34 0.16
N PHE A 57 4.08 3.90 0.59
CA PHE A 57 3.61 2.55 0.33
C PHE A 57 3.43 2.26 -1.17
N ASP A 58 2.84 3.18 -1.93
CA ASP A 58 2.68 3.04 -3.37
C ASP A 58 4.06 3.02 -4.08
N SER A 59 5.04 3.73 -3.56
CA SER A 59 6.43 3.72 -4.05
C SER A 59 7.12 2.37 -3.81
N LEU A 60 6.80 1.65 -2.74
CA LEU A 60 7.21 0.24 -2.56
C LEU A 60 6.59 -0.67 -3.64
N GLY A 61 5.45 -0.27 -4.21
CA GLY A 61 4.88 -0.88 -5.40
C GLY A 61 5.83 -0.89 -6.60
N VAL A 62 6.69 0.12 -6.75
CA VAL A 62 7.74 0.14 -7.80
C VAL A 62 8.77 -0.97 -7.55
N ILE A 63 9.19 -1.17 -6.30
CA ILE A 63 10.08 -2.29 -5.93
C ILE A 63 9.39 -3.63 -6.21
N ALA A 64 8.10 -3.74 -5.90
CA ALA A 64 7.29 -4.90 -6.23
C ALA A 64 7.21 -5.15 -7.75
N THR A 65 7.17 -4.12 -8.60
CA THR A 65 7.25 -4.28 -10.06
C THR A 65 8.61 -4.83 -10.53
N ILE A 66 9.72 -4.41 -9.91
CA ILE A 66 11.05 -4.98 -10.19
C ILE A 66 11.08 -6.46 -9.77
N ILE A 67 10.54 -6.79 -8.61
CA ILE A 67 10.43 -8.18 -8.12
C ILE A 67 9.55 -9.02 -9.06
N SER A 68 8.50 -8.42 -9.64
CA SER A 68 7.60 -9.09 -10.59
C SER A 68 8.26 -9.53 -11.90
N GLN A 69 9.43 -8.96 -12.23
CA GLN A 69 10.22 -9.38 -13.38
C GLN A 69 11.07 -10.64 -13.09
N ARG A 70 11.13 -11.08 -11.82
CA ARG A 70 11.81 -12.33 -11.47
C ARG A 70 10.99 -13.53 -11.95
N PRO A 71 11.65 -14.61 -12.43
CA PRO A 71 10.97 -15.85 -12.75
C PRO A 71 10.27 -16.40 -11.50
N ASN A 72 9.06 -16.94 -11.68
CA ASN A 72 8.17 -17.51 -10.65
C ASN A 72 7.38 -16.54 -9.75
N VAL A 73 7.45 -15.22 -9.94
CA VAL A 73 6.60 -14.28 -9.18
C VAL A 73 5.29 -14.02 -9.92
N LYS A 74 4.16 -14.37 -9.31
CA LYS A 74 2.84 -14.04 -9.89
C LYS A 74 2.48 -12.60 -9.53
N LYS A 75 1.97 -11.83 -10.50
CA LYS A 75 1.50 -10.45 -10.27
C LYS A 75 0.44 -10.34 -9.17
N SER A 76 -0.30 -11.41 -8.90
CA SER A 76 -1.29 -11.49 -7.81
C SER A 76 -0.67 -11.53 -6.41
N GLN A 77 0.61 -11.86 -6.27
CA GLN A 77 1.34 -11.90 -4.99
C GLN A 77 1.92 -10.54 -4.61
N LEU A 78 1.86 -9.57 -5.52
CA LEU A 78 2.36 -8.23 -5.25
C LEU A 78 1.30 -7.42 -4.50
N PRO A 79 1.72 -6.50 -3.61
CA PRO A 79 0.81 -5.56 -2.99
C PRO A 79 0.09 -4.75 -4.07
N LYS A 80 -1.23 -4.65 -3.95
CA LYS A 80 -2.03 -3.81 -4.83
C LYS A 80 -1.87 -2.35 -4.36
N PRO A 81 -1.80 -1.40 -5.31
CA PRO A 81 -1.79 0.02 -4.96
C PRO A 81 -3.06 0.39 -4.20
N THR A 82 -2.93 1.41 -3.36
CA THR A 82 -4.07 1.93 -2.60
C THR A 82 -5.00 2.70 -3.54
N LEU A 83 -6.28 2.33 -3.61
CA LEU A 83 -7.28 3.06 -4.40
C LEU A 83 -7.74 4.31 -3.64
N ARG A 84 -7.54 5.49 -4.23
CA ARG A 84 -8.00 6.78 -3.67
C ARG A 84 -9.43 7.06 -4.15
N PRO A 85 -10.25 7.84 -3.41
CA PRO A 85 -11.62 8.16 -3.82
C PRO A 85 -11.71 8.86 -5.17
N TRP A 86 -10.67 9.63 -5.52
CA TRP A 86 -10.56 10.36 -6.79
C TRP A 86 -9.82 9.58 -7.90
N ASP A 87 -9.35 8.35 -7.64
CA ASP A 87 -8.87 7.44 -8.69
C ASP A 87 -10.08 6.81 -9.41
N THR A 88 -10.90 7.65 -10.04
CA THR A 88 -12.09 7.23 -10.81
C THR A 88 -11.73 6.59 -12.15
N THR A 89 -10.47 6.67 -12.58
CA THR A 89 -9.98 6.19 -13.87
C THR A 89 -9.63 4.70 -13.78
N LYS A 90 -10.59 3.84 -14.16
CA LYS A 90 -10.32 2.41 -14.47
C LYS A 90 -9.53 2.22 -15.76
N GLU A 91 -9.35 3.27 -16.55
CA GLU A 91 -8.56 3.22 -17.76
C GLU A 91 -7.08 3.29 -17.38
N LYS A 92 -6.50 2.10 -17.19
CA LYS A 92 -5.13 1.93 -17.65
C LYS A 92 -5.18 2.25 -19.14
N GLU A 93 -4.81 3.46 -19.52
CA GLU A 93 -4.27 3.68 -20.85
C GLU A 93 -3.09 2.72 -20.96
N VAL A 94 -3.37 1.51 -21.43
CA VAL A 94 -2.34 0.64 -21.97
C VAL A 94 -1.81 1.47 -23.12
N LEU A 95 -0.63 2.06 -22.93
CA LEU A 95 0.10 2.71 -24.00
C LEU A 95 0.09 1.73 -25.16
N LYS A 96 -0.77 1.97 -26.16
CA LYS A 96 -0.84 1.18 -27.41
C LYS A 96 0.38 1.47 -28.28
N VAL A 97 1.46 1.96 -27.68
CA VAL A 97 2.71 2.25 -28.32
C VAL A 97 3.45 0.92 -28.36
N LYS A 98 3.65 0.39 -29.56
CA LYS A 98 4.56 -0.74 -29.75
C LYS A 98 5.92 -0.34 -29.15
N PRO A 99 6.54 -1.17 -28.29
CA PRO A 99 7.86 -0.87 -27.77
C PRO A 99 8.80 -0.59 -28.95
N SER A 100 9.42 0.59 -28.94
CA SER A 100 10.41 0.95 -29.96
C SER A 100 11.59 -0.02 -29.89
N ALA A 101 12.21 -0.33 -31.02
CA ALA A 101 13.43 -1.13 -31.02
C ALA A 101 14.53 -0.43 -30.20
N LEU A 102 15.37 -1.22 -29.53
CA LEU A 102 16.46 -0.74 -28.65
C LEU A 102 17.35 0.31 -29.33
N ASP A 103 17.59 0.14 -30.63
CA ASP A 103 18.44 1.02 -31.44
C ASP A 103 17.79 2.40 -31.64
N VAL A 104 16.46 2.44 -31.77
CA VAL A 104 15.70 3.70 -31.85
C VAL A 104 15.75 4.44 -30.52
N MET A 105 15.69 3.70 -29.39
CA MET A 105 15.82 4.31 -28.07
C MET A 105 17.22 4.88 -27.83
N LYS A 106 18.28 4.15 -28.20
CA LYS A 106 19.68 4.64 -28.07
C LYS A 106 19.90 5.93 -28.84
N LYS A 107 19.41 6.00 -30.08
CA LYS A 107 19.46 7.20 -30.90
C LYS A 107 18.69 8.37 -30.31
N MET A 108 17.49 8.12 -29.76
CA MET A 108 16.68 9.15 -29.10
C MET A 108 17.31 9.67 -27.80
N LEU A 109 18.01 8.80 -27.06
CA LEU A 109 18.69 9.13 -25.81
C LEU A 109 20.09 9.73 -26.04
N GLY A 110 20.55 9.81 -27.28
CA GLY A 110 21.90 10.28 -27.62
C GLY A 110 23.00 9.37 -27.08
N TRP A 111 22.73 8.06 -27.00
CA TRP A 111 23.68 7.03 -26.56
C TRP A 111 24.42 6.36 -27.73
N ASP A 112 24.24 6.89 -28.94
CA ASP A 112 25.09 6.58 -30.10
C ASP A 112 26.41 7.36 -30.02
#